data_AF-A0A5C5X382-F1
#
_entry.id   AF-A0A5C5X382-F1
#
_cell.length_a   1.000
_cell.length_b   1.000
_cell.length_c   1.000
_cell.angle_alpha   90.00
_cell.angle_beta   90.00
_cell.angle_gamma   90.00
#
_symmetry.space_group_name_H-M   'P 1'
#
loop_
_entity.id
_entity.type
_entity.pdbx_description
1 polymer ?
#
loop_
_entity_poly.entity_id
_entity_poly.type
_entity_poly.pdbx_seq_one_letter_code
_entity_poly.pdbx_strand_id
1 'polypeptide(L)'
;MSDDSTSKQLIYDRLVNQIDAIISHCEENQKPLEVDPARSQLFDLFVEAEKAGLVQEDADPDLSEHGLCAVLSARWGLQQAAQQSAISQTKLDQTQLTKMRSLWSVMRLWMEWTYAWSRWAEFH
;
A
#
# COMPACT_ATOMS: atom_id res chain seq x y z
N MET A 1 4.22 -21.00 -19.76
CA MET A 1 3.77 -19.67 -19.30
C MET A 1 3.32 -19.66 -17.84
N SER A 2 3.50 -20.73 -17.05
CA SER A 2 2.98 -20.81 -15.66
C SER A 2 3.98 -20.43 -14.55
N ASP A 3 5.29 -20.46 -14.83
CA ASP A 3 6.33 -20.17 -13.82
C ASP A 3 6.48 -18.68 -13.50
N ASP A 4 6.27 -17.80 -14.49
CA ASP A 4 6.45 -16.35 -14.32
C ASP A 4 5.35 -15.72 -13.47
N SER A 5 4.07 -16.07 -13.74
CA SER A 5 2.93 -15.60 -12.95
C SER A 5 2.98 -16.08 -11.49
N THR A 6 3.40 -17.32 -11.26
CA THR A 6 3.55 -17.87 -9.90
C THR A 6 4.65 -17.14 -9.13
N SER A 7 5.77 -16.84 -9.79
CA SER A 7 6.87 -16.06 -9.20
C SER A 7 6.43 -14.63 -8.85
N LYS A 8 5.70 -13.96 -9.74
CA LYS A 8 5.16 -12.61 -9.49
C LYS A 8 4.18 -12.58 -8.32
N GLN A 9 3.29 -13.57 -8.22
CA GLN A 9 2.36 -13.67 -7.09
C GLN A 9 3.08 -13.81 -5.75
N LEU A 10 4.16 -14.61 -5.68
CA LEU A 10 4.96 -14.76 -4.46
C LEU A 10 5.64 -13.45 -4.05
N ILE A 11 6.16 -12.69 -5.02
CA ILE A 11 6.76 -11.38 -4.78
C ILE A 11 5.69 -10.41 -4.26
N TYR A 12 4.53 -10.37 -4.91
CA TYR A 12 3.40 -9.54 -4.51
C TYR A 12 2.98 -9.82 -3.06
N ASP A 13 2.71 -11.08 -2.71
CA ASP A 13 2.25 -11.44 -1.37
C ASP A 13 3.27 -11.04 -0.29
N ARG A 14 4.56 -11.26 -0.58
CA ARG A 14 5.65 -10.83 0.32
C ARG A 14 5.67 -9.31 0.48
N LEU A 15 5.58 -8.55 -0.62
CA LEU A 15 5.58 -7.09 -0.58
C LEU A 15 4.41 -6.55 0.24
N VAL A 16 3.19 -7.01 -0.03
CA VAL A 16 2.00 -6.57 0.72
C VAL A 16 2.14 -6.89 2.21
N ASN A 17 2.65 -8.07 2.56
CA ASN A 17 2.89 -8.44 3.96
C ASN A 17 3.92 -7.52 4.65
N GLN A 18 4.99 -7.15 3.95
CA GLN A 18 6.01 -6.26 4.51
C GLN A 18 5.51 -4.82 4.63
N ILE A 19 4.77 -4.32 3.65
CA ILE A 19 4.12 -3.00 3.70
C ILE A 19 3.16 -2.94 4.89
N ASP A 20 2.29 -3.93 5.04
CA ASP A 20 1.34 -4.01 6.16
C ASP A 20 2.04 -4.07 7.53
N ALA A 21 3.15 -4.82 7.62
CA ALA A 21 3.96 -4.89 8.83
C ALA A 21 4.61 -3.54 9.20
N ILE A 22 5.15 -2.80 8.23
CA ILE A 22 5.71 -1.46 8.45
C ILE A 22 4.61 -0.50 8.93
N ILE A 23 3.45 -0.53 8.26
CA ILE A 23 2.32 0.33 8.63
C ILE A 23 1.86 0.03 10.06
N SER A 24 1.65 -1.24 10.39
CA SER A 24 1.23 -1.66 11.72
C SER A 24 2.25 -1.27 12.78
N HIS A 25 3.54 -1.43 12.50
CA HIS A 25 4.61 -0.98 13.40
C HIS A 25 4.55 0.53 13.65
N CYS A 26 4.35 1.34 12.61
CA CYS A 26 4.19 2.80 12.74
C CYS A 26 2.96 3.18 13.57
N GLU A 27 1.83 2.50 13.36
CA GLU A 27 0.61 2.74 14.13
C GLU A 27 0.79 2.42 15.62
N GLU A 28 1.37 1.26 15.93
CA GLU A 28 1.67 0.82 17.30
C GLU A 28 2.60 1.79 18.03
N ASN A 29 3.54 2.38 17.30
CA ASN A 29 4.54 3.31 17.83
C ASN A 29 4.14 4.78 17.67
N GLN A 30 2.94 5.07 17.14
CA GLN A 30 2.43 6.42 16.87
C GLN A 30 3.40 7.28 16.04
N LYS A 31 4.07 6.67 15.05
CA LYS A 31 5.01 7.33 14.14
C LYS A 31 4.39 7.53 12.76
N PRO A 32 4.62 8.68 12.10
CA PRO A 32 4.18 8.89 10.72
C PRO A 32 4.92 7.97 9.73
N LEU A 33 4.27 7.65 8.61
CA LEU A 33 4.87 6.82 7.54
C LEU A 33 5.82 7.64 6.66
N GLU A 34 5.65 8.95 6.64
CA GLU A 34 6.37 9.91 5.81
C GLU A 34 7.75 10.29 6.37
N VAL A 35 8.13 9.72 7.51
CA VAL A 35 9.44 9.94 8.14
C VAL A 35 10.26 8.66 8.19
N ASP A 36 11.57 8.82 8.27
CA ASP A 36 12.48 7.69 8.42
C ASP A 36 12.35 7.05 9.82
N PRO A 37 12.50 5.71 9.91
CA PRO A 37 12.94 4.79 8.85
C PRO A 37 11.83 4.30 7.91
N ALA A 38 10.56 4.50 8.25
CA ALA A 38 9.42 3.90 7.54
C ALA A 38 9.34 4.36 6.08
N ARG A 39 9.55 5.65 5.83
CA ARG A 39 9.53 6.20 4.46
C ARG A 39 10.54 5.53 3.55
N SER A 40 11.80 5.41 4.00
CA SER A 40 12.85 4.74 3.23
C SER A 40 12.56 3.25 3.03
N GLN A 41 12.08 2.56 4.06
CA GLN A 41 11.72 1.13 3.95
C GLN A 41 10.57 0.90 2.95
N LEU A 42 9.52 1.72 3.00
CA LEU A 42 8.42 1.66 2.04
C LEU A 42 8.89 1.98 0.62
N PHE A 43 9.83 2.92 0.46
CA PHE A 43 10.40 3.24 -0.84
C PHE A 43 11.20 2.08 -1.42
N ASP A 44 11.99 1.37 -0.61
CA ASP A 44 12.72 0.18 -1.05
C ASP A 44 11.76 -0.90 -1.57
N LEU A 45 10.63 -1.10 -0.90
CA LEU A 45 9.57 -2.02 -1.35
C LEU A 45 8.88 -1.54 -2.63
N PHE A 46 8.67 -0.23 -2.79
CA PHE A 46 8.17 0.35 -4.03
C PHE A 46 9.14 0.09 -5.21
N VAL A 47 10.44 0.29 -5.02
CA VAL A 47 11.45 0.03 -6.06
C VAL A 47 11.49 -1.45 -6.43
N GLU A 48 11.32 -2.35 -5.45
CA GLU A 48 11.24 -3.78 -5.72
C GLU A 48 9.95 -4.15 -6.50
N ALA A 49 8.82 -3.53 -6.14
CA ALA A 49 7.56 -3.68 -6.87
C ALA A 49 7.68 -3.20 -8.32
N GLU A 50 8.35 -2.06 -8.53
CA GLU A 50 8.58 -1.47 -9.86
C GLU A 50 9.44 -2.39 -10.73
N LYS A 51 10.55 -2.89 -10.21
CA LYS A 51 11.43 -3.86 -10.91
C LYS A 51 10.71 -5.16 -11.26
N ALA A 52 9.76 -5.58 -10.44
CA ALA A 52 8.93 -6.75 -10.70
C ALA A 52 7.78 -6.48 -11.70
N GLY A 53 7.58 -5.22 -12.11
CA GLY A 53 6.52 -4.78 -13.02
C GLY A 53 5.14 -4.76 -12.37
N LEU A 54 5.07 -4.65 -11.03
CA LEU A 54 3.81 -4.74 -10.27
C LEU A 54 3.09 -3.38 -10.13
N VAL A 55 3.77 -2.26 -10.43
CA VAL A 55 3.22 -0.90 -10.28
C VAL A 55 2.77 -0.29 -11.62
N GLN A 56 2.84 -1.05 -12.71
CA GLN A 56 2.50 -0.58 -14.05
C GLN A 56 0.98 -0.55 -14.26
N GLU A 57 0.54 0.27 -15.21
CA GLU A 57 -0.83 0.21 -15.72
C GLU A 57 -1.08 -1.21 -16.27
N ASP A 58 -2.17 -1.83 -15.85
CA ASP A 58 -2.55 -3.23 -16.17
C ASP A 58 -1.65 -4.34 -15.58
N ALA A 59 -0.87 -4.06 -14.52
CA ALA A 59 -0.13 -5.09 -13.82
C ALA A 59 -1.05 -6.18 -13.23
N ASP A 60 -0.68 -7.45 -13.40
CA ASP A 60 -1.33 -8.60 -12.76
C ASP A 60 -0.25 -9.48 -12.09
N PRO A 61 -0.17 -9.51 -10.74
CA PRO A 61 -1.04 -8.83 -9.77
C PRO A 61 -0.75 -7.31 -9.64
N ASP A 62 -1.79 -6.54 -9.32
CA ASP A 62 -1.76 -5.07 -9.25
C ASP A 62 -1.27 -4.55 -7.88
N LEU A 63 -0.11 -3.89 -7.87
CA LEU A 63 0.46 -3.16 -6.74
C LEU A 63 0.68 -1.67 -7.06
N SER A 64 -0.12 -1.11 -7.98
CA SER A 64 -0.33 0.34 -8.11
C SER A 64 -0.89 0.93 -6.81
N GLU A 65 -1.03 2.26 -6.75
CA GLU A 65 -1.68 2.93 -5.61
C GLU A 65 -3.10 2.40 -5.36
N HIS A 66 -3.82 2.06 -6.43
CA HIS A 66 -5.18 1.53 -6.36
C HIS A 66 -5.18 0.08 -5.86
N GLY A 67 -4.36 -0.78 -6.45
CA GLY A 67 -4.21 -2.18 -6.05
C GLY A 67 -3.75 -2.32 -4.60
N LEU A 68 -2.77 -1.53 -4.19
CA LEU A 68 -2.26 -1.50 -2.81
C LEU A 68 -3.33 -1.06 -1.82
N CYS A 69 -4.06 0.03 -2.10
CA CYS A 69 -5.15 0.48 -1.22
C CYS A 69 -6.29 -0.55 -1.15
N ALA A 70 -6.62 -1.18 -2.27
CA ALA A 70 -7.64 -2.21 -2.33
C ALA A 70 -7.29 -3.41 -1.44
N VAL A 71 -6.08 -3.96 -1.57
CA VAL A 71 -5.66 -5.12 -0.77
C VAL A 71 -5.54 -4.80 0.73
N LEU A 72 -4.99 -3.63 1.09
CA LEU A 72 -4.87 -3.23 2.50
C LEU A 72 -6.23 -2.92 3.14
N SER A 73 -7.10 -2.19 2.43
CA SER A 73 -8.45 -1.89 2.93
C SER A 73 -9.30 -3.15 3.14
N ALA A 74 -9.15 -4.15 2.26
CA ALA A 74 -9.79 -5.45 2.40
C ALA A 74 -9.23 -6.21 3.61
N ARG A 75 -7.90 -6.29 3.77
CA ARG A 75 -7.23 -6.95 4.91
C ARG A 75 -7.63 -6.36 6.26
N TRP A 76 -7.78 -5.03 6.33
CA TRP A 76 -8.16 -4.34 7.57
C TRP A 76 -9.67 -4.27 7.81
N GLY A 77 -10.48 -4.79 6.89
CA GLY A 77 -11.94 -4.80 7.02
C GLY A 77 -12.58 -3.42 6.95
N LEU A 78 -11.92 -2.42 6.33
CA LEU A 78 -12.38 -1.04 6.34
C LEU A 78 -13.71 -0.86 5.62
N GLN A 79 -13.94 -1.60 4.54
CA GLN A 79 -15.20 -1.55 3.80
C GLN A 79 -16.38 -2.02 4.65
N GLN A 80 -16.19 -3.09 5.42
CA GLN A 80 -17.21 -3.63 6.33
C GLN A 80 -17.45 -2.66 7.50
N ALA A 81 -16.38 -2.08 8.06
CA ALA A 81 -16.47 -1.08 9.11
C ALA A 81 -17.23 0.18 8.65
N ALA A 82 -16.96 0.66 7.43
CA ALA A 82 -17.66 1.80 6.84
C ALA A 82 -19.16 1.50 6.61
N GLN A 83 -19.49 0.32 6.10
CA GLN A 83 -20.88 -0.12 5.92
C GLN A 83 -21.61 -0.22 7.26
N GLN A 84 -21.00 -0.84 8.27
CA GLN A 84 -21.60 -0.99 9.60
C GLN A 84 -21.82 0.37 10.27
N SER A 85 -20.84 1.28 10.16
CA SER A 85 -20.94 2.66 10.65
C SER A 85 -22.10 3.42 10.02
N ALA A 86 -22.30 3.28 8.70
CA ALA A 86 -23.41 3.89 7.98
C ALA A 86 -24.78 3.32 8.40
N ILE A 87 -24.88 1.99 8.54
CA ILE A 87 -26.12 1.31 8.95
C ILE A 87 -26.48 1.67 10.39
N SER A 88 -25.50 1.64 11.29
CA SER A 88 -25.72 1.90 12.72
C SER A 88 -25.79 3.40 13.05
N GLN A 89 -25.53 4.29 12.10
CA GLN A 89 -25.36 5.74 12.31
C GLN A 89 -24.36 6.07 13.43
N THR A 90 -23.37 5.20 13.61
CA THR A 90 -22.31 5.36 14.62
C THR A 90 -21.04 5.83 13.96
N LYS A 91 -20.21 6.61 14.67
CA LYS A 91 -18.88 6.98 14.18
C LYS A 91 -17.99 5.72 14.08
N LEU A 92 -17.04 5.76 13.14
CA LEU A 92 -15.95 4.78 13.11
C LEU A 92 -15.16 4.83 14.41
N ASP A 93 -14.71 3.66 14.87
CA ASP A 93 -13.83 3.59 16.03
C ASP A 93 -12.45 4.22 15.72
N GLN A 94 -11.68 4.46 16.79
CA GLN A 94 -10.37 5.10 16.67
C GLN A 94 -9.34 4.26 15.89
N THR A 95 -9.37 2.93 16.00
CA THR A 95 -8.55 2.00 15.23
C THR A 95 -8.85 2.10 13.74
N GLN A 96 -10.13 2.10 13.37
CA GLN A 96 -10.58 2.25 11.98
C GLN A 96 -10.17 3.61 11.40
N LEU A 97 -10.29 4.68 12.19
CA LEU A 97 -9.81 6.01 11.81
C LEU A 97 -8.29 6.04 11.61
N THR A 98 -7.52 5.36 12.46
CA THR A 98 -6.06 5.26 12.30
C THR A 98 -5.70 4.53 11.00
N LYS A 99 -6.34 3.38 10.73
CA LYS A 99 -6.13 2.63 9.47
C LYS A 99 -6.47 3.45 8.23
N MET A 100 -7.54 4.26 8.26
CA MET A 100 -7.86 5.18 7.16
C MET A 100 -6.79 6.26 6.96
N ARG A 101 -6.20 6.80 8.04
CA ARG A 101 -5.08 7.76 7.91
C ARG A 101 -3.87 7.09 7.28
N SER A 102 -3.53 5.88 7.71
CA SER A 102 -2.43 5.10 7.14
C SER A 102 -2.63 4.77 5.66
N LEU A 103 -3.87 4.44 5.24
CA LEU A 103 -4.20 4.29 3.82
C LEU A 103 -3.92 5.56 3.03
N TRP A 104 -4.33 6.73 3.53
CA TRP A 104 -4.08 7.99 2.85
C TRP A 104 -2.60 8.31 2.74
N SER A 105 -1.83 8.08 3.80
CA SER A 105 -0.39 8.26 3.82
C SER A 105 0.30 7.36 2.79
N VAL A 106 -0.01 6.06 2.78
CA VAL A 106 0.63 5.13 1.83
C VAL A 106 0.20 5.40 0.39
N MET A 107 -1.08 5.70 0.14
CA MET A 107 -1.60 6.08 -1.18
C MET A 107 -0.82 7.28 -1.73
N ARG A 108 -0.65 8.32 -0.91
CA ARG A 108 0.07 9.53 -1.30
C ARG A 108 1.53 9.24 -1.63
N LEU A 109 2.23 8.49 -0.78
CA LEU A 109 3.62 8.12 -1.02
C LEU A 109 3.76 7.32 -2.33
N TRP A 110 2.89 6.34 -2.56
CA TRP A 110 2.89 5.51 -3.77
C TRP A 110 2.68 6.35 -5.04
N MET A 111 1.70 7.28 -5.02
CA MET A 111 1.44 8.19 -6.13
C MET A 111 2.64 9.12 -6.39
N GLU A 112 3.20 9.71 -5.33
CA GLU A 112 4.35 10.61 -5.44
C GLU A 112 5.56 9.90 -6.07
N TRP A 113 5.83 8.65 -5.65
CA TRP A 113 6.93 7.85 -6.19
C TRP A 113 6.68 7.37 -7.61
N THR A 114 5.47 6.88 -7.91
CA THR A 114 5.09 6.47 -9.28
C THR A 114 5.26 7.64 -10.25
N TYR A 115 4.79 8.83 -9.87
CA TYR A 115 4.98 10.03 -10.65
C TYR A 115 6.46 10.38 -10.83
N ALA A 116 7.24 10.42 -9.75
CA ALA A 116 8.66 10.74 -9.81
C ALA A 116 9.45 9.74 -10.68
N TRP A 117 9.11 8.44 -10.59
CA TRP A 117 9.75 7.37 -11.33
C TRP A 117 9.43 7.42 -12.82
N SER A 118 8.16 7.66 -13.18
CA SER A 118 7.73 7.78 -14.59
C SER A 118 8.47 8.88 -15.36
N ARG A 119 8.88 9.94 -14.64
CA ARG A 119 9.61 11.08 -15.20
C ARG A 119 11.13 10.93 -15.15
N TRP A 120 11.65 9.90 -14.50
CA TRP A 120 13.10 9.74 -14.34
C TRP A 120 13.83 9.63 -15.68
N ALA A 121 13.22 8.96 -16.66
CA ALA A 121 13.72 8.85 -18.04
C ALA A 121 13.75 10.18 -18.81
N GLU A 122 13.08 11.24 -18.32
CA GLU A 122 13.20 12.59 -18.92
C GLU A 122 14.55 13.24 -18.58
N PHE A 123 15.23 12.75 -17.54
CA PHE A 123 16.46 13.35 -16.99
C PHE A 123 17.69 12.44 -17.10
N HIS A 124 17.55 11.22 -17.65
CA HIS A 124 18.60 10.20 -17.82
C HIS A 124 18.38 9.38 -19.10
#